data_AF-A0A9D2JQR9-F1
#
_entry.id   AF-A0A9D2JQR9-F1
#
_cell.length_a   1.000
_cell.length_b   1.000
_cell.length_c   1.000
_cell.angle_alpha   90.00
_cell.angle_beta   90.00
_cell.angle_gamma   90.00
#
_symmetry.space_group_name_H-M   'P 1'
#
loop_
_entity.id
_entity.type
_entity.pdbx_description
1 polymer ?
#
loop_
_entity_poly.entity_id
_entity_poly.type
_entity_poly.pdbx_seq_one_letter_code
_entity_poly.pdbx_strand_id
1 'polypeptide(L)'
;MRKIVLKTALVTLGVVIVLAVAAFGIASLCIPATMSELTYSLGMDLISSDYAYQEYERSGDLAYLSRSFELAAANGRDQKAEKRFDELYAADGFDEMCAQRDAQTPPVVVGEEEIRYSYRDYVCGLGACVKYRLANDEQTRAEAIALAVENTTKEFRSGNPVYLLATEAAGRADSVFCAQLLTAIEQADFEQNNLFTDLVNILEVIADEQNR
;
A
#
# COMPACT_ATOMS: atom_id res chain seq x y z
N MET A 1 -32.64 20.24 -44.32
CA MET A 1 -32.08 21.01 -43.18
C MET A 1 -31.67 20.13 -41.99
N ARG A 2 -32.57 19.34 -41.36
CA ARG A 2 -32.20 18.43 -40.23
C ARG A 2 -30.98 17.52 -40.49
N LYS A 3 -30.88 16.92 -41.69
CA LYS A 3 -29.73 16.07 -42.09
C LYS A 3 -28.38 16.82 -42.16
N ILE A 4 -28.40 18.12 -42.46
CA ILE A 4 -27.18 18.94 -42.56
C ILE A 4 -26.74 19.35 -41.15
N VAL A 5 -27.66 19.83 -40.32
CA VAL A 5 -27.40 20.18 -38.91
C VAL A 5 -26.84 18.99 -38.14
N LEU A 6 -27.40 17.79 -38.32
CA LEU A 6 -26.90 16.57 -37.65
C LEU A 6 -25.49 16.18 -38.12
N LYS A 7 -25.18 16.32 -39.41
CA LYS A 7 -23.83 16.04 -39.93
C LYS A 7 -22.81 17.02 -39.40
N THR A 8 -23.12 18.31 -39.40
CA THR A 8 -22.22 19.34 -38.85
C THR A 8 -22.03 19.16 -37.35
N ALA A 9 -23.08 18.87 -36.59
CA ALA A 9 -22.98 18.59 -35.16
C ALA A 9 -22.09 17.37 -34.85
N LEU A 10 -22.24 16.28 -35.62
CA LEU A 10 -21.39 15.09 -35.49
C LEU A 10 -19.92 15.38 -35.82
N VAL A 11 -19.65 16.15 -36.87
CA VAL A 11 -18.27 16.54 -37.23
C VAL A 11 -17.66 17.42 -36.15
N THR A 12 -18.38 18.43 -35.66
CA THR A 12 -17.89 19.30 -34.59
C THR A 12 -17.66 18.52 -33.29
N LEU A 13 -18.58 17.62 -32.91
CA LEU A 13 -18.40 16.75 -31.76
C LEU A 13 -17.17 15.85 -31.92
N GLY A 14 -16.98 15.26 -33.10
CA GLY A 14 -15.79 14.45 -33.40
C GLY A 14 -14.49 15.24 -33.26
N VAL A 15 -14.43 16.46 -33.82
CA VAL A 15 -13.26 17.33 -33.68
C VAL A 15 -12.99 17.69 -32.21
N VAL A 16 -14.04 18.02 -31.44
CA VAL A 16 -13.89 18.33 -30.01
C VAL A 16 -13.37 17.14 -29.23
N ILE A 17 -13.87 15.92 -29.51
CA ILE A 17 -13.36 14.70 -28.87
C ILE A 17 -11.88 14.48 -29.20
N VAL A 18 -11.49 14.64 -30.47
CA VAL A 18 -10.09 14.50 -30.89
C VAL A 18 -9.19 15.52 -30.17
N LEU A 19 -9.61 16.78 -30.09
CA LEU A 19 -8.86 17.82 -29.38
C LEU A 19 -8.78 17.55 -27.88
N ALA A 20 -9.87 17.06 -27.27
CA ALA A 20 -9.89 16.69 -25.85
C ALA A 20 -8.92 15.53 -25.56
N VAL A 21 -8.91 14.49 -26.42
CA VAL A 21 -7.97 13.36 -26.31
C VAL A 21 -6.52 13.83 -26.51
N ALA A 22 -6.27 14.71 -27.48
CA ALA A 22 -4.93 15.27 -27.70
C ALA A 22 -4.46 16.10 -26.49
N ALA A 23 -5.32 16.96 -25.94
CA ALA A 23 -5.02 17.75 -24.75
C ALA A 23 -4.76 16.85 -23.54
N PHE A 24 -5.56 15.79 -23.34
CA PHE A 24 -5.36 14.81 -22.27
C PHE A 24 -4.01 14.07 -22.44
N GLY A 25 -3.66 13.68 -23.67
CA GLY A 25 -2.38 13.04 -23.98
C GLY A 25 -1.19 13.95 -23.68
N ILE A 26 -1.28 15.24 -24.02
CA ILE A 26 -0.24 16.22 -23.69
C ILE A 26 -0.13 16.41 -22.18
N ALA A 27 -1.26 16.60 -21.48
CA ALA A 27 -1.29 16.78 -20.03
C ALA A 27 -0.71 15.57 -19.29
N SER A 28 -1.00 14.36 -19.77
CA SER A 28 -0.44 13.10 -19.25
C SER A 28 1.08 13.09 -19.20
N LEU A 29 1.74 13.70 -20.19
CA LEU A 29 3.20 13.72 -20.30
C LEU A 29 3.82 14.93 -19.59
N CYS A 30 3.17 16.09 -19.66
CA CYS A 30 3.75 17.33 -19.19
C CYS A 30 3.49 17.60 -17.70
N ILE A 31 2.43 17.05 -17.13
CA ILE A 31 1.98 17.39 -15.77
C ILE A 31 1.48 16.14 -15.01
N PRO A 32 2.33 15.11 -14.80
CA PRO A 32 1.88 13.86 -14.19
C PRO A 32 1.34 14.03 -12.77
N ALA A 33 1.89 14.96 -11.96
CA ALA A 33 1.34 15.33 -10.65
C ALA A 33 -0.17 15.67 -10.70
N THR A 34 -0.57 16.63 -11.53
CA THR A 34 -1.97 17.05 -11.66
C THR A 34 -2.85 15.93 -12.22
N MET A 35 -2.29 15.10 -13.10
CA MET A 35 -3.01 13.95 -13.65
C MET A 35 -3.24 12.85 -12.59
N SER A 36 -2.29 12.65 -11.68
CA SER A 36 -2.45 11.76 -10.52
C SER A 36 -3.59 12.23 -9.62
N GLU A 37 -3.65 13.52 -9.29
CA GLU A 37 -4.73 14.09 -8.47
C GLU A 37 -6.09 14.03 -9.17
N LEU A 38 -6.13 14.41 -10.45
CA LEU A 38 -7.36 14.39 -11.25
C LEU A 38 -7.93 12.97 -11.32
N THR A 39 -7.10 11.99 -11.69
CA THR A 39 -7.55 10.60 -11.80
C THR A 39 -7.96 10.01 -10.45
N TYR A 40 -7.26 10.37 -9.36
CA TYR A 40 -7.70 10.00 -8.01
C TYR A 40 -9.08 10.58 -7.67
N SER A 41 -9.32 11.86 -7.97
CA SER A 41 -10.61 12.52 -7.71
C SER A 41 -11.77 11.89 -8.48
N LEU A 42 -11.48 11.18 -9.59
CA LEU A 42 -12.44 10.45 -10.40
C LEU A 42 -12.59 8.97 -9.97
N GLY A 43 -11.93 8.55 -8.88
CA GLY A 43 -11.91 7.15 -8.43
C GLY A 43 -11.11 6.22 -9.33
N MET A 44 -10.21 6.76 -10.15
CA MET A 44 -9.36 6.01 -11.08
C MET A 44 -7.99 5.71 -10.45
N ASP A 45 -7.99 5.08 -9.28
CA ASP A 45 -6.80 4.77 -8.47
C ASP A 45 -5.71 4.04 -9.26
N LEU A 46 -6.17 3.14 -10.14
CA LEU A 46 -5.46 2.54 -11.27
C LEU A 46 -4.39 3.43 -11.90
N ILE A 47 -4.94 4.50 -12.48
CA ILE A 47 -4.23 5.42 -13.34
C ILE A 47 -3.51 6.46 -12.48
N SER A 48 -4.13 6.87 -11.37
CA SER A 48 -3.51 7.78 -10.40
C SER A 48 -2.20 7.25 -9.85
N SER A 49 -2.16 5.95 -9.55
CA SER A 49 -0.97 5.23 -9.11
C SER A 49 0.15 5.29 -10.17
N ASP A 50 -0.18 5.09 -11.44
CA ASP A 50 0.81 5.13 -12.53
C ASP A 50 1.32 6.55 -12.80
N TYR A 51 0.46 7.57 -12.74
CA TYR A 51 0.91 8.97 -12.85
C TYR A 51 1.75 9.43 -11.66
N ALA A 52 1.44 8.95 -10.45
CA ALA A 52 2.28 9.21 -9.27
C ALA A 52 3.67 8.61 -9.48
N TYR A 53 3.78 7.40 -10.02
CA TYR A 53 5.08 6.81 -10.33
C TYR A 53 5.85 7.63 -11.39
N GLN A 54 5.18 8.08 -12.45
CA GLN A 54 5.81 8.93 -13.47
C GLN A 54 6.30 10.27 -12.90
N GLU A 55 5.54 10.87 -11.98
CA GLU A 55 5.97 12.08 -11.29
C GLU A 55 7.18 11.83 -10.39
N TYR A 56 7.23 10.70 -9.70
CA TYR A 56 8.42 10.28 -8.96
C TYR A 56 9.63 10.10 -9.89
N GLU A 57 9.50 9.38 -11.01
CA GLU A 57 10.60 9.22 -11.98
C GLU A 57 11.12 10.55 -12.52
N ARG A 58 10.25 11.58 -12.58
CA ARG A 58 10.58 12.92 -13.05
C ARG A 58 11.23 13.81 -11.98
N SER A 59 10.73 13.74 -10.74
CA SER A 59 11.05 14.69 -9.66
C SER A 59 12.00 14.13 -8.61
N GLY A 60 12.05 12.81 -8.44
CA GLY A 60 12.69 12.13 -7.33
C GLY A 60 11.94 12.25 -5.99
N ASP A 61 10.75 12.85 -5.96
CA ASP A 61 10.01 13.06 -4.72
C ASP A 61 9.34 11.76 -4.23
N LEU A 62 9.83 11.26 -3.09
CA LEU A 62 9.38 10.02 -2.47
C LEU A 62 7.89 10.05 -2.07
N ALA A 63 7.29 11.22 -1.88
CA ALA A 63 5.86 11.32 -1.57
C ALA A 63 4.98 10.81 -2.72
N TYR A 64 5.44 10.92 -3.97
CA TYR A 64 4.75 10.34 -5.12
C TYR A 64 5.01 8.84 -5.26
N LEU A 65 6.22 8.38 -4.93
CA LEU A 65 6.53 6.95 -4.92
C LEU A 65 5.69 6.22 -3.85
N SER A 66 5.60 6.78 -2.65
CA SER A 66 4.80 6.22 -1.56
C SER A 66 3.31 6.16 -1.91
N ARG A 67 2.75 7.26 -2.45
CA ARG A 67 1.39 7.27 -2.98
C ARG A 67 1.17 6.22 -4.07
N SER A 68 2.13 6.09 -4.98
CA SER A 68 2.05 5.12 -6.08
C SER A 68 2.03 3.68 -5.56
N PHE A 69 2.88 3.38 -4.57
CA PHE A 69 2.92 2.11 -3.87
C PHE A 69 1.58 1.81 -3.17
N GLU A 70 1.11 2.72 -2.31
CA GLU A 70 -0.13 2.53 -1.53
C GLU A 70 -1.33 2.25 -2.42
N LEU A 71 -1.51 3.05 -3.48
CA LEU A 71 -2.62 2.85 -4.44
C LEU A 71 -2.51 1.53 -5.19
N ALA A 72 -1.29 1.10 -5.55
CA ALA A 72 -1.08 -0.19 -6.21
C ALA A 72 -1.41 -1.35 -5.28
N ALA A 73 -0.95 -1.28 -4.03
CA ALA A 73 -1.20 -2.30 -3.02
C ALA A 73 -2.70 -2.40 -2.69
N ALA A 74 -3.39 -1.27 -2.48
CA ALA A 74 -4.82 -1.21 -2.18
C ALA A 74 -5.70 -1.76 -3.32
N ASN A 75 -5.21 -1.71 -4.56
CA ASN A 75 -5.94 -2.19 -5.74
C ASN A 75 -5.44 -3.55 -6.26
N GLY A 76 -4.70 -4.31 -5.46
CA GLY A 76 -4.25 -5.67 -5.81
C GLY A 76 -3.27 -5.73 -7.00
N ARG A 77 -2.55 -4.63 -7.29
CA ARG A 77 -1.48 -4.59 -8.29
C ARG A 77 -0.16 -5.01 -7.68
N ASP A 78 -0.13 -6.20 -7.08
CA ASP A 78 0.94 -6.62 -6.16
C ASP A 78 2.34 -6.57 -6.78
N GLN A 79 2.51 -6.98 -8.04
CA GLN A 79 3.80 -6.90 -8.74
C GLN A 79 4.32 -5.47 -8.90
N LYS A 80 3.42 -4.51 -9.17
CA LYS A 80 3.79 -3.09 -9.25
C LYS A 80 4.05 -2.52 -7.85
N ALA A 81 3.22 -2.92 -6.89
CA ALA A 81 3.35 -2.48 -5.50
C ALA A 81 4.69 -2.94 -4.91
N GLU A 82 5.09 -4.20 -5.13
CA GLU A 82 6.37 -4.74 -4.66
C GLU A 82 7.54 -3.94 -5.23
N LYS A 83 7.60 -3.77 -6.57
CA LYS A 83 8.68 -2.99 -7.19
C LYS A 83 8.80 -1.58 -6.60
N ARG A 84 7.66 -0.91 -6.40
CA ARG A 84 7.61 0.46 -5.86
C ARG A 84 7.96 0.51 -4.38
N PHE A 85 7.56 -0.50 -3.62
CA PHE A 85 7.93 -0.66 -2.22
C PHE A 85 9.44 -0.88 -2.08
N ASP A 86 10.01 -1.79 -2.86
CA ASP A 86 11.45 -2.10 -2.80
C ASP A 86 12.27 -0.85 -3.18
N GLU A 87 11.85 -0.09 -4.21
CA GLU A 87 12.44 1.21 -4.56
C GLU A 87 12.31 2.24 -3.42
N LEU A 88 11.14 2.31 -2.77
CA LEU A 88 10.86 3.26 -1.69
C LEU A 88 11.65 2.94 -0.43
N TYR A 89 11.66 1.67 -0.02
CA TYR A 89 12.30 1.19 1.19
C TYR A 89 13.83 1.31 1.11
N ALA A 90 14.39 1.16 -0.09
CA ALA A 90 15.81 1.35 -0.35
C ALA A 90 16.22 2.82 -0.58
N ALA A 91 15.27 3.76 -0.64
CA ALA A 91 15.57 5.15 -0.98
C ALA A 91 16.21 5.92 0.17
N ASP A 92 17.26 6.69 -0.16
CA ASP A 92 17.79 7.71 0.74
C ASP A 92 16.68 8.73 1.07
N GLY A 93 16.38 8.90 2.35
CA GLY A 93 15.32 9.80 2.82
C GLY A 93 13.97 9.13 3.10
N PHE A 94 13.86 7.80 2.97
CA PHE A 94 12.65 7.06 3.37
C PHE A 94 12.21 7.37 4.81
N ASP A 95 13.12 7.23 5.77
CA ASP A 95 12.81 7.50 7.19
C ASP A 95 12.45 8.97 7.44
N GLU A 96 13.09 9.92 6.74
CA GLU A 96 12.78 11.34 6.85
C GLU A 96 11.37 11.63 6.33
N MET A 97 11.02 11.10 5.16
CA MET A 97 9.68 11.21 4.59
C MET A 97 8.63 10.62 5.56
N CYS A 98 8.91 9.45 6.15
CA CYS A 98 8.02 8.85 7.15
C CYS A 98 7.82 9.77 8.37
N ALA A 99 8.90 10.32 8.92
CA ALA A 99 8.82 11.24 10.05
C ALA A 99 8.05 12.54 9.72
N GLN A 100 8.20 13.06 8.49
CA GLN A 100 7.43 14.21 8.04
C GLN A 100 5.92 13.90 7.93
N ARG A 101 5.56 12.70 7.48
CA ARG A 101 4.15 12.23 7.43
C ARG A 101 3.56 12.05 8.82
N ASP A 102 4.33 11.49 9.74
CA ASP A 102 3.92 11.30 11.13
C ASP A 102 3.65 12.66 11.81
N ALA A 103 4.52 13.64 11.58
CA ALA A 103 4.35 15.00 12.12
C ALA A 103 3.11 15.73 11.57
N GLN A 104 2.66 15.37 10.37
CA GLN A 104 1.46 15.92 9.73
C GLN A 104 0.18 15.19 10.16
N THR A 105 0.29 14.02 10.79
CA THR A 105 -0.84 13.19 11.18
C THR A 105 -1.11 13.36 12.67
N PRO A 106 -2.20 14.04 13.07
CA PRO A 106 -2.51 14.20 14.48
C PRO A 106 -2.79 12.84 15.12
N PRO A 107 -2.43 12.64 16.39
CA PRO A 107 -2.76 11.41 17.09
C PRO A 107 -4.27 11.25 17.23
N VAL A 108 -4.72 10.00 17.28
CA VAL A 108 -6.12 9.66 17.51
C VAL A 108 -6.32 9.34 18.98
N VAL A 109 -7.27 10.02 19.62
CA VAL A 109 -7.62 9.75 21.01
C VAL A 109 -8.76 8.74 21.05
N VAL A 110 -8.51 7.57 21.63
CA VAL A 110 -9.53 6.53 21.86
C VAL A 110 -9.66 6.32 23.37
N GLY A 111 -10.77 6.81 23.93
CA GLY A 111 -10.92 6.84 25.39
C GLY A 111 -9.94 7.82 26.03
N GLU A 112 -9.07 7.33 26.92
CA GLU A 112 -8.00 8.09 27.58
C GLU A 112 -6.62 7.87 26.94
N GLU A 113 -6.53 7.08 25.86
CA GLU A 113 -5.28 6.71 25.22
C GLU A 113 -5.04 7.53 23.93
N GLU A 114 -3.84 8.09 23.81
CA GLU A 114 -3.36 8.76 22.60
C GLU A 114 -2.67 7.73 21.70
N ILE A 115 -3.34 7.30 20.63
CA ILE A 115 -2.79 6.37 19.65
C ILE A 115 -2.05 7.19 18.58
N ARG A 116 -0.74 6.96 18.50
CA ARG A 116 0.12 7.55 17.48
C ARG A 116 0.26 6.60 16.30
N TYR A 117 0.05 7.16 15.12
CA TYR A 117 0.31 6.50 13.87
C TYR A 117 1.81 6.55 13.54
N SER A 118 2.35 5.45 13.01
CA SER A 118 3.65 5.45 12.34
C SER A 118 3.45 5.08 10.88
N TYR A 119 3.75 6.02 10.00
CA TYR A 119 3.72 5.83 8.56
C TYR A 119 4.74 4.79 8.11
N ARG A 120 5.88 4.71 8.81
CA ARG A 120 6.90 3.69 8.54
C ARG A 120 6.35 2.29 8.82
N ASP A 121 5.72 2.09 9.97
CA ASP A 121 5.10 0.81 10.34
C ASP A 121 4.00 0.43 9.34
N TYR A 122 3.16 1.40 8.96
CA TYR A 122 2.13 1.21 7.96
C TYR A 122 2.69 0.77 6.59
N VAL A 123 3.69 1.49 6.07
CA VAL A 123 4.29 1.20 4.76
C VAL A 123 5.02 -0.15 4.78
N CYS A 124 5.77 -0.45 5.83
CA CYS A 124 6.47 -1.73 5.97
C CYS A 124 5.49 -2.90 6.13
N GLY A 125 4.42 -2.72 6.91
CA GLY A 125 3.34 -3.71 7.04
C GLY A 125 2.64 -3.97 5.72
N LEU A 126 2.29 -2.91 4.98
CA LEU A 126 1.69 -3.04 3.65
C LEU A 126 2.65 -3.71 2.65
N GLY A 127 3.95 -3.42 2.74
CA GLY A 127 5.00 -4.08 1.93
C GLY A 127 5.08 -5.58 2.22
N ALA A 128 5.07 -5.96 3.50
CA ALA A 128 5.05 -7.36 3.91
C ALA A 128 3.79 -8.08 3.42
N CYS A 129 2.62 -7.45 3.53
CA CYS A 129 1.36 -7.91 2.95
C CYS A 129 1.45 -8.15 1.44
N VAL A 130 2.03 -7.20 0.68
CA VAL A 130 2.25 -7.36 -0.77
C VAL A 130 3.15 -8.56 -1.07
N LYS A 131 4.28 -8.68 -0.37
CA LYS A 131 5.21 -9.81 -0.54
C LYS A 131 4.55 -11.15 -0.20
N TYR A 132 3.75 -11.20 0.87
CA TYR A 132 2.94 -12.36 1.23
C TYR A 132 1.97 -12.77 0.11
N ARG A 133 1.25 -11.83 -0.50
CA ARG A 133 0.34 -12.14 -1.61
C ARG A 133 1.04 -12.69 -2.85
N LEU A 134 2.30 -12.32 -3.07
CA LEU A 134 3.13 -12.81 -4.17
C LEU A 134 3.88 -14.10 -3.84
N ALA A 135 4.03 -14.43 -2.56
CA ALA A 135 4.80 -15.58 -2.11
C ALA A 135 4.20 -16.88 -2.63
N ASN A 136 5.03 -17.67 -3.31
CA ASN A 136 4.64 -18.95 -3.93
C ASN A 136 5.45 -20.14 -3.37
N ASP A 137 6.43 -19.88 -2.53
CA ASP A 137 7.30 -20.88 -1.92
C ASP A 137 7.68 -20.48 -0.48
N GLU A 138 8.45 -21.33 0.19
CA GLU A 138 8.85 -21.11 1.59
C GLU A 138 9.79 -19.91 1.74
N GLN A 139 10.67 -19.67 0.76
CA GLN A 139 11.63 -18.58 0.82
C GLN A 139 10.92 -17.22 0.75
N THR A 140 10.05 -17.04 -0.23
CA THR A 140 9.29 -15.80 -0.42
C THR A 140 8.31 -15.53 0.74
N ARG A 141 7.76 -16.58 1.38
CA ARG A 141 7.01 -16.43 2.63
C ARG A 141 7.89 -15.94 3.77
N ALA A 142 9.09 -16.51 3.93
CA ALA A 142 10.02 -16.09 4.96
C ALA A 142 10.49 -14.63 4.76
N GLU A 143 10.67 -14.18 3.52
CA GLU A 143 11.01 -12.78 3.20
C GLU A 143 9.90 -11.81 3.64
N ALA A 144 8.62 -12.15 3.42
CA ALA A 144 7.49 -11.34 3.90
C ALA A 144 7.42 -11.28 5.43
N ILE A 145 7.65 -12.40 6.11
CA ILE A 145 7.68 -12.49 7.57
C ILE A 145 8.85 -11.68 8.13
N ALA A 146 10.05 -11.85 7.59
CA ALA A 146 11.24 -11.14 8.03
C ALA A 146 11.05 -9.63 7.92
N LEU A 147 10.54 -9.14 6.79
CA LEU A 147 10.24 -7.72 6.61
C LEU A 147 9.31 -7.19 7.70
N ALA A 148 8.24 -7.91 8.04
CA ALA A 148 7.33 -7.48 9.10
C ALA A 148 7.99 -7.50 10.49
N VAL A 149 8.68 -8.58 10.83
CA VAL A 149 9.31 -8.77 12.15
C VAL A 149 10.42 -7.74 12.38
N GLU A 150 11.32 -7.56 11.41
CA GLU A 150 12.45 -6.64 11.50
C GLU A 150 12.04 -5.17 11.61
N ASN A 151 10.86 -4.81 11.05
CA ASN A 151 10.33 -3.46 11.10
C ASN A 151 9.31 -3.26 12.22
N THR A 152 9.07 -4.26 13.07
CA THR A 152 8.21 -4.13 14.25
C THR A 152 9.05 -3.78 15.47
N THR A 153 8.68 -2.71 16.19
CA THR A 153 9.39 -2.34 17.42
C THR A 153 9.07 -3.27 18.57
N LYS A 154 9.99 -3.34 19.55
CA LYS A 154 9.88 -4.21 20.72
C LYS A 154 8.59 -4.00 21.51
N GLU A 155 8.11 -2.77 21.62
CA GLU A 155 6.90 -2.42 22.39
C GLU A 155 5.60 -2.97 21.76
N PHE A 156 5.68 -3.54 20.54
CA PHE A 156 4.56 -4.17 19.84
C PHE A 156 3.31 -3.27 19.82
N ARG A 157 3.48 -2.04 19.33
CA ARG A 157 2.43 -1.01 19.34
C ARG A 157 1.32 -1.34 18.34
N SER A 158 0.15 -0.75 18.53
CA SER A 158 -0.96 -0.88 17.58
C SER A 158 -0.57 -0.40 16.18
N GLY A 159 -0.96 -1.16 15.16
CA GLY A 159 -0.65 -0.84 13.76
C GLY A 159 0.76 -1.22 13.31
N ASN A 160 1.49 -2.02 14.09
CA ASN A 160 2.82 -2.51 13.69
C ASN A 160 2.77 -3.46 12.47
N PRO A 161 3.89 -3.63 11.73
CA PRO A 161 3.92 -4.46 10.53
C PRO A 161 3.48 -5.92 10.73
N VAL A 162 3.89 -6.56 11.83
CA VAL A 162 3.49 -7.95 12.15
C VAL A 162 1.97 -8.04 12.30
N TYR A 163 1.35 -7.09 13.00
CA TYR A 163 -0.10 -7.07 13.21
C TYR A 163 -0.86 -6.93 11.89
N LEU A 164 -0.41 -6.06 10.98
CA LEU A 164 -1.00 -5.89 9.64
C LEU A 164 -0.92 -7.19 8.83
N LEU A 165 0.28 -7.79 8.76
CA LEU A 165 0.52 -9.03 8.02
C LEU A 165 -0.31 -10.19 8.59
N ALA A 166 -0.33 -10.34 9.90
CA ALA A 166 -1.10 -11.38 10.59
C ALA A 166 -2.60 -11.23 10.33
N THR A 167 -3.13 -10.00 10.34
CA THR A 167 -4.54 -9.72 10.05
C THR A 167 -4.91 -10.13 8.63
N GLU A 168 -4.05 -9.87 7.65
CA GLU A 168 -4.31 -10.29 6.26
C GLU A 168 -4.25 -11.81 6.08
N ALA A 169 -3.25 -12.47 6.68
CA ALA A 169 -3.13 -13.93 6.63
C ALA A 169 -4.33 -14.61 7.31
N ALA A 170 -4.70 -14.13 8.50
CA ALA A 170 -5.86 -14.61 9.25
C ALA A 170 -7.16 -14.40 8.48
N GLY A 171 -7.35 -13.22 7.85
CA GLY A 171 -8.52 -12.93 7.03
C GLY A 171 -8.66 -13.82 5.78
N ARG A 172 -7.56 -14.46 5.35
CA ARG A 172 -7.55 -15.46 4.26
C ARG A 172 -7.61 -16.91 4.76
N ALA A 173 -7.63 -17.12 6.08
CA ALA A 173 -7.52 -18.44 6.70
C ALA A 173 -6.31 -19.25 6.20
N ASP A 174 -5.17 -18.58 5.96
CA ASP A 174 -3.92 -19.26 5.55
C ASP A 174 -3.21 -19.86 6.77
N SER A 175 -3.65 -21.07 7.16
CA SER A 175 -3.12 -21.77 8.33
C SER A 175 -1.61 -22.04 8.27
N VAL A 176 -1.08 -22.31 7.08
CA VAL A 176 0.35 -22.56 6.87
C VAL A 176 1.15 -21.29 7.14
N PHE A 177 0.75 -20.17 6.54
CA PHE A 177 1.42 -18.89 6.75
C PHE A 177 1.29 -18.43 8.21
N CYS A 178 0.10 -18.57 8.81
CA CYS A 178 -0.12 -18.22 10.22
C CYS A 178 0.81 -19.01 11.16
N ALA A 179 1.01 -20.31 10.93
CA ALA A 179 1.93 -21.12 11.74
C ALA A 179 3.40 -20.68 11.58
N GLN A 180 3.82 -20.32 10.36
CA GLN A 180 5.16 -19.79 10.09
C GLN A 180 5.38 -18.43 10.77
N LEU A 181 4.39 -17.54 10.69
CA LEU A 181 4.44 -16.24 11.34
C LEU A 181 4.47 -16.37 12.86
N LEU A 182 3.64 -17.27 13.44
CA LEU A 182 3.63 -17.56 14.87
C LEU A 182 5.03 -18.00 15.36
N THR A 183 5.67 -18.93 14.64
CA THR A 183 7.02 -19.38 14.96
C THR A 183 8.03 -18.22 14.97
N ALA A 184 7.92 -17.30 14.01
CA ALA A 184 8.84 -16.16 13.90
C ALA A 184 8.62 -15.13 15.02
N ILE A 185 7.38 -14.84 15.40
CA ILE A 185 7.09 -13.87 16.47
C ILE A 185 7.44 -14.41 17.86
N GLU A 186 7.36 -15.73 18.08
CA GLU A 186 7.80 -16.36 19.34
C GLU A 186 9.32 -16.32 19.51
N GLN A 187 10.06 -16.31 18.41
CA GLN A 187 11.52 -16.16 18.41
C GLN A 187 11.98 -14.70 18.53
N ALA A 188 11.07 -13.75 18.31
CA ALA A 188 11.34 -12.33 18.44
C ALA A 188 11.22 -11.85 19.90
N ASP A 189 12.01 -10.86 20.28
CA ASP A 189 12.03 -10.26 21.63
C ASP A 189 11.00 -9.12 21.75
N PHE A 190 9.72 -9.43 21.47
CA PHE A 190 8.60 -8.49 21.59
C PHE A 190 8.02 -8.46 23.01
N GLU A 191 7.52 -7.30 23.43
CA GLU A 191 6.76 -7.17 24.68
C GLU A 191 5.41 -7.88 24.58
N GLN A 192 5.14 -8.77 25.53
CA GLN A 192 3.91 -9.55 25.62
C GLN A 192 2.77 -8.71 26.22
N ASN A 193 2.41 -7.63 25.54
CA ASN A 193 1.25 -6.82 25.88
C ASN A 193 -0.08 -7.50 25.44
N ASN A 194 -1.21 -6.87 25.74
CA ASN A 194 -2.52 -7.42 25.39
C ASN A 194 -2.67 -7.60 23.86
N LEU A 195 -2.18 -6.66 23.06
CA LEU A 195 -2.24 -6.73 21.59
C LEU A 195 -1.47 -7.93 21.05
N PHE A 196 -0.27 -8.17 21.56
CA PHE A 196 0.55 -9.34 21.22
C PHE A 196 -0.19 -10.63 21.57
N THR A 197 -0.70 -10.71 22.79
CA THR A 197 -1.41 -11.90 23.29
C THR A 197 -2.66 -12.20 22.46
N ASP A 198 -3.46 -11.19 22.15
CA ASP A 198 -4.66 -11.32 21.32
C ASP A 198 -4.30 -11.80 19.91
N LEU A 199 -3.23 -11.26 19.31
CA LEU A 199 -2.77 -11.67 17.99
C LEU A 199 -2.30 -13.14 17.98
N VAL A 200 -1.49 -13.54 18.96
CA VAL A 200 -1.02 -14.93 19.11
C VAL A 200 -2.20 -15.89 19.20
N ASN A 201 -3.18 -15.59 20.07
CA ASN A 201 -4.38 -16.42 20.21
C ASN A 201 -5.13 -16.59 18.89
N ILE A 202 -5.25 -15.53 18.08
CA ILE A 202 -5.89 -15.59 16.77
C ILE A 202 -5.09 -16.49 15.81
N LEU A 203 -3.77 -16.32 15.77
CA LEU A 203 -2.89 -17.10 14.89
C LEU A 203 -2.89 -18.58 15.26
N GLU A 204 -2.84 -18.91 16.56
CA GLU A 204 -2.91 -20.29 17.06
C GLU A 204 -4.21 -20.98 16.62
N VAL A 205 -5.35 -20.32 16.81
CA VAL A 205 -6.66 -20.87 16.42
C VAL A 205 -6.71 -21.21 14.93
N ILE A 206 -6.14 -20.37 14.08
CA ILE A 206 -6.14 -20.57 12.61
C ILE A 206 -5.09 -21.61 12.20
N ALA A 207 -3.92 -21.60 12.83
CA ALA A 207 -2.87 -22.59 12.58
C ALA A 207 -3.33 -24.02 12.94
N ASP A 208 -4.08 -24.16 14.04
CA ASP A 208 -4.60 -25.46 14.50
C ASP A 208 -5.67 -26.07 13.59
N GLU A 209 -6.33 -25.28 12.73
CA GLU A 209 -7.26 -25.82 11.71
C GLU A 209 -6.57 -26.74 10.70
N GLN A 210 -5.23 -26.73 10.61
CA GLN A 210 -4.46 -27.67 9.80
C GLN A 210 -4.56 -29.13 10.30
N ASN A 211 -4.95 -29.33 11.57
CA ASN A 211 -5.03 -30.64 12.23
C ASN A 211 -6.48 -31.20 12.33
N ARG A 212 -7.47 -30.52 11.74
CA ARG A 212 -8.88 -30.98 11.69
C ARG A 212 -9.29 -31.42 10.29
#